data_AF-A0A0S8A2Y2-F1
#
_entry.id   AF-A0A0S8A2Y2-F1
#
_cell.length_a   1.000
_cell.length_b   1.000
_cell.length_c   1.000
_cell.angle_alpha   90.00
_cell.angle_beta   90.00
_cell.angle_gamma   90.00
#
_symmetry.space_group_name_H-M   'P 1'
#
loop_
_entity.id
_entity.type
_entity.pdbx_description
1 polymer ?
#
loop_
_entity_poly.entity_id
_entity_poly.type
_entity_poly.pdbx_seq_one_letter_code
_entity_poly.pdbx_strand_id
1 'polypeptide(L)'
;MEKKVAVYICKGCDIGASLDVGALSKVATDECNAAICRDHECLCGDAGREMIKQDVREGANALVVAACSPRFMTDVFMFDGCRTERVNLREHVVWSHEPNDEDTQMLADDYLRMGVARAKKAEVPDSFEAEINKTVLVVGGGVTGMTAALDAAGAGYEVVLVEREEELGGWAGKFKYRFPLSAPYRELELVDLKPRIEAVESNERIKVYKGATVGRIDGQPGQFDVAVKANGSSAEFRVGAIVQATGWKPYDASKLGHLGYGRCPNVITNVEMEELIASGRI
;
A
#
# COMPACT_ATOMS: atom_id res chain seq x y z
N MET A 1 -10.63 7.62 32.64
CA MET A 1 -9.67 6.69 33.26
C MET A 1 -8.38 7.45 33.51
N GLU A 2 -7.74 7.28 34.67
CA GLU A 2 -6.41 7.85 34.90
C GLU A 2 -5.42 7.24 33.90
N LYS A 3 -4.60 8.07 33.24
CA LYS A 3 -3.67 7.61 32.21
C LYS A 3 -2.38 7.10 32.85
N LYS A 4 -2.14 5.80 32.74
CA LYS A 4 -0.86 5.17 33.09
C LYS A 4 -0.01 5.10 31.83
N VAL A 5 0.87 6.08 31.68
CA VAL A 5 1.75 6.20 30.51
C VAL A 5 2.87 5.17 30.59
N ALA A 6 3.02 4.36 29.55
CA ALA A 6 4.08 3.36 29.43
C ALA A 6 4.90 3.60 28.16
N VAL A 7 6.22 3.70 28.31
CA VAL A 7 7.17 3.97 27.22
C VAL A 7 7.97 2.71 26.90
N TYR A 8 8.07 2.40 25.62
CA TYR A 8 8.79 1.24 25.09
C TYR A 8 9.79 1.70 24.03
N ILE A 9 11.07 1.42 24.23
CA ILE A 9 12.14 1.83 23.30
C ILE A 9 12.70 0.59 22.58
N CYS A 10 12.63 0.58 21.25
CA CYS A 10 13.21 -0.50 20.45
C CYS A 10 14.70 -0.26 20.26
N LYS A 11 15.52 -1.31 20.37
CA LYS A 11 16.97 -1.22 20.12
C LYS A 11 17.39 -1.81 18.76
N GLY A 12 16.55 -2.67 18.19
CA GLY A 12 16.80 -3.27 16.88
C GLY A 12 16.75 -2.26 15.74
N CYS A 13 17.20 -2.71 14.57
CA CYS A 13 17.30 -1.89 13.36
C CYS A 13 18.11 -0.61 13.59
N ASP A 14 19.33 -0.78 14.12
CA ASP A 14 20.35 0.24 14.34
C ASP A 14 20.06 1.29 15.43
N ILE A 15 18.85 1.29 16.02
CA ILE A 15 18.46 2.28 17.02
C ILE A 15 19.40 2.22 18.24
N GLY A 16 19.58 1.05 18.84
CA GLY A 16 20.45 0.87 20.00
C GLY A 16 21.95 0.91 19.69
N ALA A 17 22.33 0.83 18.41
CA ALA A 17 23.71 0.98 17.96
C ALA A 17 24.07 2.45 17.68
N SER A 18 23.07 3.32 17.55
CA SER A 18 23.22 4.72 17.12
C SER A 18 22.79 5.72 18.19
N LEU A 19 22.03 5.28 19.19
CA LEU A 19 21.51 6.10 20.29
C LEU A 19 21.82 5.45 21.64
N ASP A 20 22.01 6.28 22.66
CA ASP A 20 22.02 5.86 24.05
C ASP A 20 20.58 5.65 24.53
N VAL A 21 20.16 4.39 24.53
CA VAL A 21 18.83 3.96 24.98
C VAL A 21 18.66 4.15 26.49
N GLY A 22 19.75 4.14 27.26
CA GLY A 22 19.74 4.45 28.68
C GLY A 22 19.42 5.93 28.93
N ALA A 23 19.99 6.82 28.12
CA ALA A 23 19.66 8.26 28.15
C ALA A 23 18.19 8.49 27.78
N LEU A 24 17.70 7.88 26.70
CA LEU A 24 16.28 7.96 26.31
C LEU A 24 15.35 7.44 27.42
N SER A 25 15.75 6.39 28.12
CA SER A 25 14.97 5.85 29.24
C SER A 25 14.86 6.86 30.39
N LYS A 26 15.93 7.61 30.68
CA LYS A 26 15.89 8.70 31.67
C LYS A 26 15.01 9.85 31.23
N VAL A 27 15.01 10.21 29.94
CA VAL A 27 14.08 11.22 29.40
C VAL A 27 12.62 10.78 29.64
N ALA A 28 12.32 9.50 29.40
CA ALA A 28 11.00 8.93 29.64
C ALA A 28 10.60 8.96 31.14
N THR A 29 11.50 8.56 32.04
CA THR A 29 11.19 8.46 33.48
C THR A 29 11.28 9.80 34.20
N ASP A 30 12.41 10.50 34.08
CA ASP A 30 12.78 11.62 34.95
C ASP A 30 12.12 12.91 34.48
N GLU A 31 12.11 13.16 33.17
CA GLU A 31 11.51 14.36 32.60
C GLU A 31 10.03 14.14 32.28
N CYS A 32 9.72 13.03 31.62
CA CYS A 32 8.38 12.77 31.13
C CYS A 32 7.49 12.05 32.15
N ASN A 33 8.01 11.59 33.30
CA ASN A 33 7.22 10.93 34.35
C ASN A 33 6.38 9.74 33.81
N ALA A 34 6.94 8.94 32.90
CA ALA A 34 6.30 7.70 32.47
C ALA A 34 6.26 6.71 33.63
N ALA A 35 5.09 6.10 33.86
CA ALA A 35 4.90 5.13 34.95
C ALA A 35 5.64 3.81 34.69
N ILE A 36 5.87 3.49 33.42
CA ILE A 36 6.61 2.31 32.96
C ILE A 36 7.57 2.77 31.86
N CYS A 37 8.81 2.32 31.91
CA CYS A 37 9.77 2.46 30.82
C CYS A 37 10.51 1.13 30.63
N ARG A 38 10.49 0.57 29.42
CA ARG A 38 11.20 -0.67 29.08
C ARG A 38 11.86 -0.53 27.71
N ASP A 39 12.99 -1.18 27.52
CA ASP A 39 13.61 -1.37 26.21
C ASP A 39 13.57 -2.85 25.79
N HIS A 40 13.64 -3.10 24.48
CA HIS A 40 13.75 -4.45 23.95
C HIS A 40 14.50 -4.46 22.62
N GLU A 41 15.26 -5.52 22.36
CA GLU A 41 16.00 -5.70 21.09
C GLU A 41 15.08 -5.68 19.87
N CYS A 42 13.85 -6.16 20.02
CA CYS A 42 12.87 -6.21 18.94
C CYS A 42 11.46 -6.09 19.49
N LEU A 43 10.91 -4.88 19.57
CA LEU A 43 9.57 -4.66 20.12
C LEU A 43 8.46 -5.28 19.26
N CYS A 44 8.66 -5.41 17.94
CA CYS A 44 7.67 -6.02 17.04
C CYS A 44 7.68 -7.55 17.05
N GLY A 45 8.72 -8.18 17.61
CA GLY A 45 8.79 -9.63 17.79
C GLY A 45 7.91 -10.12 18.94
N ASP A 46 7.63 -11.42 18.98
CA ASP A 46 6.69 -12.03 19.94
C ASP A 46 7.00 -11.68 21.40
N ALA A 47 8.26 -11.77 21.81
CA ALA A 47 8.68 -11.44 23.18
C ALA A 47 8.44 -9.96 23.53
N GLY A 48 8.79 -9.04 22.61
CA GLY A 48 8.57 -7.60 22.82
C GLY A 48 7.09 -7.25 22.90
N ARG A 49 6.25 -7.89 22.07
CA ARG A 49 4.79 -7.72 22.11
C ARG A 49 4.18 -8.28 23.37
N GLU A 50 4.62 -9.45 23.83
CA GLU A 50 4.09 -10.05 25.05
C GLU A 50 4.46 -9.22 26.29
N MET A 51 5.65 -8.63 26.33
CA MET A 51 6.04 -7.67 27.37
C MET A 51 5.07 -6.48 27.43
N ILE A 52 4.74 -5.87 26.28
CA ILE A 52 3.79 -4.76 26.23
C ILE A 52 2.38 -5.24 26.65
N LYS A 53 1.92 -6.39 26.15
CA LYS A 53 0.63 -6.97 26.51
C LYS A 53 0.52 -7.24 28.01
N GLN A 54 1.59 -7.71 28.64
CA GLN A 54 1.62 -7.92 30.08
C GLN A 54 1.41 -6.61 30.83
N ASP A 55 2.15 -5.56 30.49
CA ASP A 55 2.00 -4.24 31.14
C ASP A 55 0.59 -3.65 30.92
N VAL A 56 -0.03 -3.90 29.75
CA VAL A 56 -1.43 -3.53 29.46
C VAL A 56 -2.39 -4.27 30.39
N ARG A 57 -2.21 -5.58 30.62
CA ARG A 57 -2.99 -6.34 31.61
C ARG A 57 -2.79 -5.81 33.04
N GLU A 58 -1.61 -5.27 33.34
CA GLU A 58 -1.26 -4.62 34.61
C GLU A 58 -1.69 -3.14 34.68
N GLY A 59 -2.49 -2.68 33.71
CA GLY A 59 -3.19 -1.40 33.73
C GLY A 59 -2.54 -0.26 32.95
N ALA A 60 -1.51 -0.51 32.14
CA ALA A 60 -1.01 0.48 31.18
C ALA A 60 -2.09 0.76 30.12
N ASN A 61 -2.38 2.04 29.83
CA ASN A 61 -3.46 2.42 28.91
C ASN A 61 -3.10 3.58 27.94
N ALA A 62 -1.96 4.26 28.16
CA ALA A 62 -1.41 5.26 27.27
C ALA A 62 0.01 4.84 26.87
N LEU A 63 0.14 4.17 25.73
CA LEU A 63 1.39 3.55 25.31
C LEU A 63 2.19 4.49 24.40
N VAL A 64 3.50 4.53 24.57
CA VAL A 64 4.43 5.20 23.66
C VAL A 64 5.41 4.15 23.18
N VAL A 65 5.43 3.89 21.88
CA VAL A 65 6.41 2.97 21.29
C VAL A 65 7.37 3.76 20.41
N ALA A 66 8.59 3.90 20.90
CA ALA A 66 9.70 4.59 20.24
C ALA A 66 10.53 3.59 19.44
N ALA A 67 10.30 3.56 18.13
CA ALA A 67 10.82 2.53 17.23
C ALA A 67 10.82 3.03 15.77
N CYS A 68 10.36 2.19 14.84
CA CYS A 68 10.19 2.53 13.42
C CYS A 68 8.93 3.36 13.13
N SER A 69 8.85 3.85 11.90
CA SER A 69 7.76 4.66 11.37
C SER A 69 6.34 4.17 11.76
N PRO A 70 5.42 5.09 12.12
CA PRO A 70 4.02 4.77 12.35
C PRO A 70 3.28 4.29 11.09
N ARG A 71 3.90 4.40 9.91
CA ARG A 71 3.31 3.93 8.64
C ARG A 71 3.54 2.43 8.39
N PHE A 72 4.28 1.77 9.27
CA PHE A 72 4.64 0.37 9.18
C PHE A 72 4.24 -0.34 10.48
N MET A 73 3.91 -1.63 10.41
CA MET A 73 3.52 -2.43 11.58
C MET A 73 2.37 -1.80 12.38
N THR A 74 1.42 -1.17 11.68
CA THR A 74 0.32 -0.42 12.30
C THR A 74 -0.54 -1.30 13.19
N ASP A 75 -0.80 -2.53 12.74
CA ASP A 75 -1.57 -3.57 13.42
C ASP A 75 -0.83 -4.19 14.61
N VAL A 76 0.49 -4.36 14.47
CA VAL A 76 1.34 -5.01 15.47
C VAL A 76 1.33 -4.31 16.83
N PHE A 77 1.16 -2.99 16.85
CA PHE A 77 1.16 -2.17 18.06
C PHE A 77 -0.23 -1.61 18.41
N MET A 78 -1.30 -2.22 17.89
CA MET A 78 -2.65 -1.99 18.38
C MET A 78 -2.92 -2.90 19.58
N PHE A 79 -3.27 -2.31 20.71
CA PHE A 79 -3.63 -3.02 21.93
C PHE A 79 -4.99 -2.52 22.39
N ASP A 80 -5.91 -3.46 22.66
CA ASP A 80 -7.29 -3.13 22.98
C ASP A 80 -7.39 -2.23 24.23
N GLY A 81 -8.27 -1.23 24.16
CA GLY A 81 -8.48 -0.26 25.24
C GLY A 81 -7.31 0.70 25.47
N CYS A 82 -6.25 0.64 24.65
CA CYS A 82 -5.07 1.48 24.78
C CYS A 82 -4.92 2.44 23.60
N ARG A 83 -4.43 3.65 23.88
CA ARG A 83 -3.94 4.54 22.82
C ARG A 83 -2.44 4.37 22.69
N THR A 84 -1.98 3.87 21.55
CA THR A 84 -0.55 3.79 21.23
C THR A 84 -0.11 5.00 20.43
N GLU A 85 0.79 5.80 20.99
CA GLU A 85 1.56 6.82 20.27
C GLU A 85 2.85 6.20 19.73
N ARG A 86 3.15 6.47 18.46
CA ARG A 86 4.30 5.90 17.75
C ARG A 86 5.35 6.99 17.54
N VAL A 87 6.50 6.84 18.18
CA VAL A 87 7.63 7.75 18.02
C VAL A 87 8.63 7.14 17.05
N ASN A 88 8.86 7.83 15.93
CA ASN A 88 9.76 7.33 14.88
C ASN A 88 11.21 7.75 15.17
N LEU A 89 11.98 6.84 15.78
CA LEU A 89 13.41 7.03 16.03
C LEU A 89 14.29 6.44 14.92
N ARG A 90 13.73 5.64 14.01
CA ARG A 90 14.51 4.98 12.96
C ARG A 90 14.60 5.83 11.70
N GLU A 91 13.52 5.92 10.93
CA GLU A 91 13.56 6.62 9.64
C GLU A 91 13.77 8.13 9.80
N HIS A 92 13.25 8.73 10.88
CA HIS A 92 13.33 10.18 11.10
C HIS A 92 14.54 10.62 11.92
N VAL A 93 15.30 9.69 12.51
CA VAL A 93 16.47 10.04 13.33
C VAL A 93 17.67 9.20 12.88
N VAL A 94 17.76 7.93 13.30
CA VAL A 94 18.96 7.10 13.12
C VAL A 94 19.35 6.83 11.66
N TRP A 95 18.40 6.68 10.74
CA TRP A 95 18.71 6.44 9.32
C TRP A 95 18.87 7.70 8.48
N SER A 96 18.70 8.88 9.08
CA SER A 96 18.82 10.17 8.39
C SER A 96 19.91 11.09 8.98
N HIS A 97 20.54 10.68 10.08
CA HIS A 97 21.56 11.45 10.79
C HIS A 97 22.75 10.57 11.16
N GLU A 98 23.88 11.19 11.50
CA GLU A 98 25.09 10.48 11.88
C GLU A 98 24.87 9.70 13.19
N PRO A 99 25.22 8.41 13.26
CA PRO A 99 25.04 7.60 14.46
C PRO A 99 26.01 8.02 15.57
N ASN A 100 25.58 7.92 16.82
CA ASN A 100 26.36 8.28 18.02
C ASN A 100 26.80 9.75 18.07
N ASP A 101 26.06 10.63 17.37
CA ASP A 101 26.23 12.07 17.41
C ASP A 101 25.31 12.72 18.46
N GLU A 102 25.79 13.78 19.11
CA GLU A 102 25.04 14.49 20.17
C GLU A 102 23.73 15.09 19.64
N ASP A 103 23.74 15.65 18.43
CA ASP A 103 22.54 16.25 17.83
C ASP A 103 21.51 15.17 17.45
N THR A 104 21.99 14.00 17.01
CA THR A 104 21.13 12.83 16.73
C THR A 104 20.47 12.32 18.03
N GLN A 105 21.21 12.27 19.14
CA GLN A 105 20.66 11.90 20.44
C GLN A 105 19.64 12.93 20.93
N MET A 106 19.98 14.21 20.88
CA MET A 106 19.08 15.30 21.29
C MET A 106 17.78 15.28 20.48
N LEU A 107 17.86 15.03 19.17
CA LEU A 107 16.70 14.87 18.30
C LEU A 107 15.81 13.69 18.73
N ALA A 108 16.41 12.54 19.05
CA ALA A 108 15.67 11.37 19.52
C ALA A 108 14.97 11.64 20.85
N ASP A 109 15.65 12.32 21.78
CA ASP A 109 15.10 12.70 23.07
C ASP A 109 13.88 13.61 22.90
N ASP A 110 13.96 14.62 22.02
CA ASP A 110 12.84 15.52 21.74
C ASP A 110 11.66 14.81 21.09
N TYR A 111 11.92 13.90 20.15
CA TYR A 111 10.88 13.05 19.57
C TYR A 111 10.16 12.23 20.63
N LEU A 112 10.91 11.68 21.60
CA LEU A 112 10.35 10.95 22.72
C LEU A 112 9.51 11.85 23.62
N ARG A 113 10.01 13.04 23.99
CA ARG A 113 9.26 14.04 24.78
C ARG A 113 7.94 14.41 24.11
N MET A 114 7.95 14.69 22.81
CA MET A 114 6.76 15.02 22.04
C MET A 114 5.75 13.86 22.03
N GLY A 115 6.22 12.64 21.80
CA GLY A 115 5.37 11.44 21.82
C GLY A 115 4.72 11.20 23.17
N VAL A 116 5.48 11.32 24.26
CA VAL A 116 4.95 11.17 25.62
C VAL A 116 3.96 12.29 25.95
N ALA A 117 4.26 13.53 25.59
CA ALA A 117 3.35 14.66 25.78
C ALA A 117 2.01 14.45 25.04
N ARG A 118 2.06 13.87 23.83
CA ARG A 118 0.85 13.52 23.06
C ARG A 118 0.09 12.36 23.71
N ALA A 119 0.76 11.28 24.12
CA ALA A 119 0.11 10.13 24.77
C ALA A 119 -0.63 10.53 26.05
N LYS A 120 -0.07 11.46 26.84
CA LYS A 120 -0.74 12.04 28.02
C LYS A 120 -2.05 12.75 27.69
N LYS A 121 -2.20 13.31 26.49
CA LYS A 121 -3.38 14.10 26.09
C LYS A 121 -4.33 13.35 25.16
N ALA A 122 -3.84 12.37 24.39
CA ALA A 122 -4.63 11.61 23.43
C ALA A 122 -5.62 10.66 24.11
N GLU A 123 -6.80 10.53 23.54
CA GLU A 123 -7.84 9.59 23.97
C GLU A 123 -7.92 8.42 22.98
N VAL A 124 -8.51 7.31 23.44
CA VAL A 124 -8.83 6.20 22.54
C VAL A 124 -10.01 6.67 21.68
N PRO A 125 -9.87 6.71 20.35
CA PRO A 125 -10.98 7.11 19.50
C PRO A 125 -12.06 6.03 19.50
N ASP A 126 -13.33 6.46 19.47
CA ASP A 126 -14.44 5.55 19.22
C ASP A 126 -14.40 5.05 17.77
N SER A 127 -14.74 3.77 17.58
CA SER A 127 -14.86 3.21 16.23
C SER A 127 -16.06 3.84 15.52
N PHE A 128 -15.81 4.41 14.35
CA PHE A 128 -16.88 4.90 13.48
C PHE A 128 -17.49 3.72 12.72
N GLU A 129 -18.73 3.38 13.04
CA GLU A 129 -19.51 2.39 12.29
C GLU A 129 -20.18 3.07 11.10
N ALA A 130 -19.88 2.60 9.89
CA ALA A 130 -20.48 3.06 8.66
C ALA A 130 -20.95 1.87 7.83
N GLU A 131 -22.04 2.08 7.09
CA GLU A 131 -22.46 1.12 6.08
C GLU A 131 -21.43 1.09 4.95
N ILE A 132 -20.84 -0.09 4.74
CA ILE A 132 -19.83 -0.35 3.72
C ILE A 132 -20.53 -0.91 2.49
N ASN A 133 -20.43 -0.21 1.37
CA ASN A 133 -20.82 -0.75 0.08
C ASN A 133 -19.89 -1.91 -0.30
N LYS A 134 -20.43 -3.04 -0.74
CA LYS A 134 -19.64 -4.25 -1.04
C LYS A 134 -19.23 -4.38 -2.51
N THR A 135 -19.66 -3.46 -3.37
CA THR A 135 -19.28 -3.44 -4.78
C THR A 135 -17.82 -3.02 -4.93
N VAL A 136 -17.10 -3.69 -5.83
CA VAL A 136 -15.70 -3.40 -6.16
C VAL A 136 -15.62 -2.72 -7.52
N LEU A 137 -14.97 -1.56 -7.58
CA LEU A 137 -14.59 -0.94 -8.85
C LEU A 137 -13.24 -1.49 -9.32
N VAL A 138 -13.13 -1.92 -10.56
CA VAL A 138 -11.88 -2.25 -11.23
C VAL A 138 -11.64 -1.26 -12.36
N VAL A 139 -10.51 -0.54 -12.31
CA VAL A 139 -10.16 0.48 -13.32
C VAL A 139 -9.06 -0.07 -14.23
N GLY A 140 -9.42 -0.41 -15.46
CA GLY A 140 -8.57 -1.04 -16.47
C GLY A 140 -8.95 -2.50 -16.72
N GLY A 141 -9.25 -2.84 -17.97
CA GLY A 141 -9.66 -4.14 -18.49
C GLY A 141 -8.52 -4.96 -19.09
N GLY A 142 -7.27 -4.71 -18.69
CA GLY A 142 -6.14 -5.59 -19.01
C GLY A 142 -6.19 -6.91 -18.24
N VAL A 143 -5.19 -7.78 -18.43
CA VAL A 143 -5.11 -9.09 -17.74
C VAL A 143 -5.24 -8.95 -16.22
N THR A 144 -4.57 -7.98 -15.59
CA THR A 144 -4.66 -7.72 -14.15
C THR A 144 -6.08 -7.37 -13.71
N GLY A 145 -6.74 -6.44 -14.40
CA GLY A 145 -8.09 -6.01 -14.01
C GLY A 145 -9.15 -7.08 -14.27
N MET A 146 -9.08 -7.78 -15.41
CA MET A 146 -9.97 -8.91 -15.67
C MET A 146 -9.81 -10.02 -14.62
N THR A 147 -8.57 -10.29 -14.18
CA THR A 147 -8.31 -11.26 -13.09
C THR A 147 -8.94 -10.78 -11.78
N ALA A 148 -8.68 -9.53 -11.38
CA ALA A 148 -9.25 -8.96 -10.16
C ALA A 148 -10.79 -8.97 -10.16
N ALA A 149 -11.41 -8.69 -11.32
CA ALA A 149 -12.86 -8.72 -11.47
C ALA A 149 -13.42 -10.14 -11.32
N LEU A 150 -12.82 -11.12 -11.98
CA LEU A 150 -13.24 -12.53 -11.87
C LEU A 150 -13.06 -13.07 -10.45
N ASP A 151 -11.93 -12.77 -9.79
CA ASP A 151 -11.65 -13.24 -8.44
C ASP A 151 -12.61 -12.59 -7.42
N ALA A 152 -12.87 -11.29 -7.55
CA ALA A 152 -13.85 -10.59 -6.70
C ALA A 152 -15.27 -11.12 -6.90
N ALA A 153 -15.69 -11.34 -8.15
CA ALA A 153 -16.98 -11.94 -8.47
C ALA A 153 -17.08 -13.39 -7.95
N GLY A 154 -16.01 -14.17 -8.08
CA GLY A 154 -15.91 -15.54 -7.56
C GLY A 154 -15.98 -15.61 -6.03
N ALA A 155 -15.51 -14.57 -5.34
CA ALA A 155 -15.70 -14.39 -3.89
C ALA A 155 -17.11 -13.90 -3.51
N GLY A 156 -18.00 -13.64 -4.48
CA GLY A 156 -19.40 -13.28 -4.26
C GLY A 156 -19.68 -11.77 -4.23
N TYR A 157 -18.73 -10.92 -4.65
CA TYR A 157 -18.92 -9.47 -4.70
C TYR A 157 -19.44 -9.01 -6.08
N GLU A 158 -20.24 -7.94 -6.08
CA GLU A 158 -20.58 -7.22 -7.30
C GLU A 158 -19.36 -6.41 -7.76
N VAL A 159 -19.11 -6.38 -9.06
CA VAL A 159 -17.96 -5.71 -9.66
C VAL A 159 -18.41 -4.76 -10.76
N VAL A 160 -17.83 -3.57 -10.78
CA VAL A 160 -17.89 -2.68 -11.93
C VAL A 160 -16.51 -2.58 -12.54
N LEU A 161 -16.34 -3.01 -13.79
CA LEU A 161 -15.10 -2.89 -14.54
C LEU A 161 -15.20 -1.74 -15.53
N VAL A 162 -14.24 -0.82 -15.49
CA VAL A 162 -14.18 0.34 -16.41
C VAL A 162 -12.91 0.22 -17.27
N GLU A 163 -13.08 0.11 -18.58
CA GLU A 163 -12.01 0.09 -19.58
C GLU A 163 -12.15 1.30 -20.52
N ARG A 164 -11.02 1.98 -20.76
CA ARG A 164 -10.97 3.19 -21.57
C ARG A 164 -11.07 2.92 -23.07
N GLU A 165 -10.56 1.77 -23.52
CA GLU A 165 -10.63 1.33 -24.91
C GLU A 165 -11.97 0.61 -25.17
N GLU A 166 -12.32 0.39 -26.43
CA GLU A 166 -13.55 -0.33 -26.82
C GLU A 166 -13.50 -1.84 -26.54
N GLU A 167 -12.29 -2.37 -26.27
CA GLU A 167 -12.03 -3.79 -26.07
C GLU A 167 -11.23 -4.03 -24.79
N LEU A 168 -11.52 -5.16 -24.14
CA LEU A 168 -10.71 -5.68 -23.03
C LEU A 168 -9.42 -6.33 -23.57
N GLY A 169 -8.42 -6.48 -22.71
CA GLY A 169 -7.18 -7.20 -23.00
C GLY A 169 -5.91 -6.41 -22.72
N GLY A 170 -5.97 -5.08 -22.83
CA GLY A 170 -4.83 -4.19 -22.58
C GLY A 170 -3.61 -4.51 -23.46
N TRP A 171 -2.40 -4.26 -22.96
CA TRP A 171 -1.16 -4.53 -23.72
C TRP A 171 -0.98 -6.00 -24.10
N ALA A 172 -1.31 -6.93 -23.21
CA ALA A 172 -1.17 -8.35 -23.49
C ALA A 172 -1.99 -8.77 -24.72
N GLY A 173 -3.20 -8.22 -24.89
CA GLY A 173 -4.05 -8.50 -26.05
C GLY A 173 -3.47 -8.02 -27.39
N LYS A 174 -2.46 -7.14 -27.37
CA LYS A 174 -1.78 -6.66 -28.58
C LYS A 174 -0.60 -7.54 -29.01
N PHE A 175 -0.14 -8.44 -28.14
CA PHE A 175 1.02 -9.28 -28.41
C PHE A 175 0.58 -10.63 -28.95
N LYS A 176 1.37 -11.21 -29.86
CA LYS A 176 1.07 -12.51 -30.47
C LYS A 176 1.50 -13.66 -29.57
N TYR A 177 2.67 -13.51 -28.96
CA TYR A 177 3.31 -14.54 -28.14
C TYR A 177 3.63 -14.01 -26.74
N ARG A 178 3.75 -14.92 -25.79
CA ARG A 178 4.26 -14.67 -24.45
C ARG A 178 5.31 -15.71 -24.09
N PHE A 179 6.12 -15.39 -23.09
CA PHE A 179 7.01 -16.37 -22.48
C PHE A 179 6.19 -17.52 -21.88
N PRO A 180 6.73 -18.75 -21.87
CA PRO A 180 6.01 -19.90 -21.35
C PRO A 180 5.69 -19.76 -19.86
N LEU A 181 4.50 -20.19 -19.48
CA LEU A 181 4.02 -20.17 -18.09
C LEU A 181 4.01 -21.56 -17.44
N SER A 182 4.42 -22.59 -18.18
CA SER A 182 4.53 -23.96 -17.69
C SER A 182 5.80 -24.67 -18.17
N ALA A 183 6.25 -25.66 -17.39
CA ALA A 183 7.40 -26.47 -17.74
C ALA A 183 7.18 -27.21 -19.07
N PRO A 184 8.20 -27.32 -19.95
CA PRO A 184 9.63 -27.09 -19.68
C PRO A 184 10.13 -25.66 -19.96
N TYR A 185 9.25 -24.69 -20.18
CA TYR A 185 9.61 -23.29 -20.46
C TYR A 185 10.51 -23.07 -21.69
N ARG A 186 10.33 -23.88 -22.73
CA ARG A 186 11.21 -23.88 -23.92
C ARG A 186 10.64 -23.18 -25.15
N GLU A 187 9.32 -23.09 -25.24
CA GLU A 187 8.63 -22.59 -26.43
C GLU A 187 7.76 -21.40 -26.06
N LEU A 188 7.65 -20.44 -26.99
CA LEU A 188 6.74 -19.32 -26.83
C LEU A 188 5.29 -19.81 -26.91
N GLU A 189 4.44 -19.26 -26.05
CA GLU A 189 3.00 -19.57 -26.05
C GLU A 189 2.25 -18.48 -26.79
N LEU A 190 1.19 -18.82 -27.52
CA LEU A 190 0.29 -17.83 -28.08
C LEU A 190 -0.43 -17.09 -26.94
N VAL A 191 -0.59 -15.78 -27.10
CA VAL A 191 -1.48 -15.03 -26.23
C VAL A 191 -2.92 -15.29 -26.66
N ASP A 192 -3.67 -15.98 -25.81
CA ASP A 192 -5.11 -16.13 -25.96
C ASP A 192 -5.83 -15.58 -24.73
N LEU A 193 -6.47 -14.42 -24.91
CA LEU A 193 -7.27 -13.77 -23.86
C LEU A 193 -8.77 -14.00 -24.03
N LYS A 194 -9.22 -14.63 -25.14
CA LYS A 194 -10.65 -14.77 -25.45
C LYS A 194 -11.41 -15.47 -24.33
N PRO A 195 -10.95 -16.61 -23.77
CA PRO A 195 -11.68 -17.28 -22.69
C PRO A 195 -11.85 -16.41 -21.45
N ARG A 196 -10.86 -15.55 -21.15
CA ARG A 196 -10.92 -14.65 -19.99
C ARG A 196 -11.84 -13.46 -20.23
N ILE A 197 -11.81 -12.90 -21.44
CA ILE A 197 -12.71 -11.81 -21.85
C ILE A 197 -14.15 -12.31 -21.81
N GLU A 198 -14.44 -13.48 -22.40
CA GLU A 198 -15.75 -14.12 -22.37
C GLU A 198 -16.21 -14.39 -20.94
N ALA A 199 -15.33 -14.89 -20.07
CA ALA A 199 -15.64 -15.12 -18.66
C ALA A 199 -16.00 -13.83 -17.91
N VAL A 200 -15.36 -12.70 -18.24
CA VAL A 200 -15.69 -11.39 -17.66
C VAL A 200 -17.02 -10.87 -18.18
N GLU A 201 -17.22 -10.88 -19.50
CA GLU A 201 -18.41 -10.29 -20.13
C GLU A 201 -19.69 -11.11 -19.89
N SER A 202 -19.58 -12.42 -19.65
CA SER A 202 -20.72 -13.30 -19.35
C SER A 202 -21.06 -13.42 -17.87
N ASN A 203 -20.25 -12.85 -16.97
CA ASN A 203 -20.47 -12.96 -15.53
C ASN A 203 -21.52 -11.95 -15.06
N GLU A 204 -22.64 -12.45 -14.52
CA GLU A 204 -23.77 -11.63 -14.06
C GLU A 204 -23.42 -10.64 -12.93
N ARG A 205 -22.35 -10.88 -12.17
CA ARG A 205 -21.86 -9.98 -11.12
C ARG A 205 -20.88 -8.92 -11.62
N ILE A 206 -20.45 -8.97 -12.89
CA ILE A 206 -19.47 -8.05 -13.44
C ILE A 206 -20.16 -7.15 -14.46
N LYS A 207 -20.35 -5.88 -14.10
CA LYS A 207 -20.80 -4.85 -15.04
C LYS A 207 -19.60 -4.20 -15.73
N VAL A 208 -19.49 -4.38 -17.04
CA VAL A 208 -18.39 -3.82 -17.84
C VAL A 208 -18.81 -2.53 -18.53
N TYR A 209 -18.02 -1.46 -18.37
CA TYR A 209 -18.08 -0.24 -19.18
C TYR A 209 -16.83 -0.17 -20.07
N LYS A 210 -17.01 -0.33 -21.38
CA LYS A 210 -15.96 -0.14 -22.41
C LYS A 210 -16.07 1.26 -23.01
N GLY A 211 -15.00 1.79 -23.60
CA GLY A 211 -14.96 3.16 -24.10
C GLY A 211 -15.19 4.20 -22.99
N ALA A 212 -14.82 3.85 -21.75
CA ALA A 212 -15.25 4.53 -20.55
C ALA A 212 -14.08 4.91 -19.64
N THR A 213 -14.16 6.09 -19.02
CA THR A 213 -13.13 6.58 -18.10
C THR A 213 -13.76 7.00 -16.78
N VAL A 214 -13.05 6.74 -15.68
CA VAL A 214 -13.43 7.28 -14.38
C VAL A 214 -13.09 8.78 -14.38
N GLY A 215 -14.12 9.61 -14.25
CA GLY A 215 -13.99 11.06 -14.24
C GLY A 215 -13.81 11.65 -12.85
N ARG A 216 -14.38 11.00 -11.82
CA ARG A 216 -14.35 11.45 -10.43
C ARG A 216 -14.52 10.29 -9.47
N ILE A 217 -13.79 10.34 -8.35
CA ILE A 217 -13.96 9.48 -7.18
C ILE A 217 -13.94 10.41 -5.97
N ASP A 218 -15.05 10.48 -5.25
CA ASP A 218 -15.18 11.22 -3.99
C ASP A 218 -15.47 10.24 -2.84
N GLY A 219 -15.23 10.66 -1.59
CA GLY A 219 -15.56 9.88 -0.39
C GLY A 219 -14.37 9.17 0.25
N GLN A 220 -14.62 8.02 0.86
CA GLN A 220 -13.67 7.30 1.73
C GLN A 220 -13.81 5.78 1.57
N PRO A 221 -12.87 4.96 2.08
CA PRO A 221 -12.98 3.50 2.04
C PRO A 221 -14.36 3.00 2.50
N GLY A 222 -14.99 2.16 1.70
CA GLY A 222 -16.36 1.66 1.92
C GLY A 222 -17.49 2.53 1.35
N GLN A 223 -17.21 3.79 0.98
CA GLN A 223 -18.22 4.78 0.58
C GLN A 223 -17.68 5.71 -0.53
N PHE A 224 -17.13 5.13 -1.60
CA PHE A 224 -16.65 5.90 -2.74
C PHE A 224 -17.80 6.17 -3.72
N ASP A 225 -18.06 7.45 -4.00
CA ASP A 225 -18.97 7.90 -5.05
C ASP A 225 -18.18 8.08 -6.34
N VAL A 226 -18.50 7.28 -7.35
CA VAL A 226 -17.75 7.19 -8.60
C VAL A 226 -18.59 7.70 -9.75
N ALA A 227 -18.04 8.62 -10.54
CA ALA A 227 -18.61 9.06 -11.80
C ALA A 227 -17.79 8.54 -12.97
N VAL A 228 -18.42 7.78 -13.86
CA VAL A 228 -17.83 7.24 -15.09
C VAL A 228 -18.39 8.00 -16.29
N LYS A 229 -17.53 8.33 -17.25
CA LYS A 229 -17.90 8.91 -18.55
C LYS A 229 -17.68 7.87 -19.64
N ALA A 230 -18.72 7.58 -20.42
CA ALA A 230 -18.67 6.65 -21.54
C ALA A 230 -19.47 7.24 -22.71
N ASN A 231 -18.85 7.41 -23.88
CA ASN A 231 -19.55 7.80 -25.12
C ASN A 231 -20.53 8.99 -24.97
N GLY A 232 -20.11 10.04 -24.24
CA GLY A 232 -20.91 11.25 -23.98
C GLY A 232 -21.98 11.12 -22.90
N SER A 233 -22.19 9.94 -22.34
CA SER A 233 -23.06 9.68 -21.19
C SER A 233 -22.26 9.56 -19.89
N SER A 234 -22.88 9.88 -18.76
CA SER A 234 -22.31 9.70 -17.43
C SER A 234 -23.14 8.72 -16.61
N ALA A 235 -22.46 7.83 -15.88
CA ALA A 235 -23.06 6.97 -14.87
C ALA A 235 -22.43 7.25 -13.51
N GLU A 236 -23.25 7.29 -12.47
CA GLU A 236 -22.80 7.42 -11.09
C GLU A 236 -23.24 6.20 -10.29
N PHE A 237 -22.35 5.72 -9.43
CA PHE A 237 -22.60 4.60 -8.54
C PHE A 237 -21.66 4.65 -7.35
N ARG A 238 -22.03 3.97 -6.26
CA ARG A 238 -21.22 3.87 -5.05
C ARG A 238 -20.52 2.51 -5.00
N VAL A 239 -19.25 2.50 -4.60
CA VAL A 239 -18.43 1.30 -4.40
C VAL A 239 -17.72 1.35 -3.05
N GLY A 240 -17.34 0.19 -2.52
CA GLY A 240 -16.57 0.13 -1.27
C GLY A 240 -15.07 0.08 -1.46
N ALA A 241 -14.62 -0.53 -2.54
CA ALA A 241 -13.22 -0.76 -2.84
C ALA A 241 -12.90 -0.47 -4.30
N ILE A 242 -11.65 -0.13 -4.55
CA ILE A 242 -11.15 0.22 -5.89
C ILE A 242 -9.86 -0.55 -6.15
N VAL A 243 -9.81 -1.26 -7.27
CA VAL A 243 -8.62 -1.89 -7.82
C VAL A 243 -8.13 -1.07 -9.00
N GLN A 244 -6.99 -0.39 -8.84
CA GLN A 244 -6.34 0.35 -9.90
C GLN A 244 -5.47 -0.59 -10.75
N ALA A 245 -5.93 -0.90 -11.97
CA ALA A 245 -5.28 -1.83 -12.89
C ALA A 245 -5.04 -1.23 -14.29
N THR A 246 -4.71 0.06 -14.36
CA THR A 246 -4.57 0.83 -15.62
C THR A 246 -3.31 0.52 -16.45
N GLY A 247 -2.55 -0.50 -16.05
CA GLY A 247 -1.37 -0.95 -16.77
C GLY A 247 -0.24 0.07 -16.80
N TRP A 248 0.46 0.11 -17.94
CA TRP A 248 1.66 0.94 -18.16
C TRP A 248 1.60 1.62 -19.53
N LYS A 249 2.50 2.58 -19.75
CA LYS A 249 2.71 3.22 -21.06
C LYS A 249 4.16 2.99 -21.50
N PRO A 250 4.42 2.67 -22.77
CA PRO A 250 5.77 2.57 -23.29
C PRO A 250 6.54 3.86 -23.08
N TYR A 251 7.84 3.73 -22.85
CA TYR A 251 8.72 4.89 -22.78
C TYR A 251 8.72 5.62 -24.12
N ASP A 252 8.74 6.95 -24.07
CA ASP A 252 8.84 7.80 -25.25
C ASP A 252 10.26 7.72 -25.85
N ALA A 253 10.43 6.82 -26.81
CA ALA A 253 11.72 6.53 -27.44
C ALA A 253 12.30 7.72 -28.23
N SER A 254 11.51 8.78 -28.52
CA SER A 254 12.04 10.01 -29.12
C SER A 254 13.11 10.69 -28.24
N LYS A 255 13.06 10.46 -26.92
CA LYS A 255 14.07 10.93 -25.96
C LYS A 255 15.39 10.14 -26.03
N LEU A 256 15.39 9.01 -26.71
CA LEU A 256 16.56 8.16 -26.95
C LEU A 256 17.11 8.33 -28.37
N GLY A 257 16.95 9.51 -28.98
CA GLY A 257 17.46 9.79 -30.33
C GLY A 257 18.98 9.56 -30.50
N HIS A 258 19.76 9.60 -29.41
CA HIS A 258 21.18 9.25 -29.43
C HIS A 258 21.44 7.76 -29.69
N LEU A 259 20.46 6.89 -29.43
CA LEU A 259 20.47 5.47 -29.80
C LEU A 259 19.95 5.22 -31.23
N GLY A 260 19.56 6.28 -31.95
CA GLY A 260 19.17 6.21 -33.36
C GLY A 260 17.66 6.10 -33.60
N TYR A 261 16.80 6.07 -32.57
CA TYR A 261 15.35 6.07 -32.76
C TYR A 261 14.89 7.33 -33.51
N GLY A 262 14.05 7.15 -34.54
CA GLY A 262 13.62 8.23 -35.45
C GLY A 262 14.66 8.67 -36.49
N ARG A 263 15.93 8.25 -36.39
CA ARG A 263 16.99 8.53 -37.39
C ARG A 263 17.34 7.31 -38.24
N CYS A 264 17.37 6.15 -37.63
CA CYS A 264 17.69 4.87 -38.26
C CYS A 264 16.40 4.05 -38.41
N PRO A 265 15.96 3.70 -39.63
CA PRO A 265 14.69 2.98 -39.85
C PRO A 265 14.58 1.62 -39.16
N ASN A 266 15.71 0.97 -38.87
CA ASN A 266 15.77 -0.35 -38.24
C ASN A 266 15.91 -0.28 -36.71
N VAL A 267 15.94 0.92 -36.13
CA VAL A 267 15.92 1.10 -34.67
C VAL A 267 14.46 1.28 -34.26
N ILE A 268 13.89 0.20 -33.75
CA ILE A 268 12.51 0.13 -33.27
C ILE A 268 12.47 -0.19 -31.77
N THR A 269 11.36 0.15 -31.13
CA THR A 269 11.06 -0.23 -29.76
C THR A 269 10.60 -1.69 -29.70
N ASN A 270 10.63 -2.27 -28.50
CA ASN A 270 10.05 -3.60 -28.27
C ASN A 270 8.54 -3.65 -28.63
N VAL A 271 7.78 -2.57 -28.39
CA VAL A 271 6.35 -2.53 -28.71
C VAL A 271 6.11 -2.55 -30.22
N GLU A 272 6.86 -1.76 -30.98
CA GLU A 272 6.80 -1.78 -32.45
C GLU A 272 7.20 -3.16 -32.99
N MET A 273 8.19 -3.82 -32.39
CA MET A 273 8.57 -5.20 -32.75
C MET A 273 7.41 -6.18 -32.52
N GLU A 274 6.75 -6.12 -31.37
CA GLU A 274 5.57 -6.97 -31.08
C GLU A 274 4.43 -6.70 -32.06
N GLU A 275 4.19 -5.45 -32.45
CA GLU A 275 3.20 -5.08 -33.47
C GLU A 275 3.54 -5.63 -34.85
N LEU A 276 4.83 -5.64 -35.24
CA LEU A 276 5.29 -6.28 -36.48
C LEU A 276 5.02 -7.79 -36.47
N ILE A 277 5.32 -8.46 -35.36
CA ILE A 277 5.08 -9.91 -35.17
C ILE A 277 3.56 -10.21 -35.22
N ALA A 278 2.76 -9.42 -34.51
CA ALA A 278 1.31 -9.59 -34.44
C ALA A 278 0.63 -9.38 -35.80
N SER A 279 1.12 -8.42 -36.59
CA SER A 279 0.62 -8.15 -37.95
C SER A 279 1.20 -9.10 -39.02
N GLY A 280 2.08 -10.04 -38.66
CA GLY A 280 2.69 -11.00 -39.60
C GLY A 280 3.66 -10.35 -40.59
N ARG A 281 4.21 -9.19 -40.25
CA ARG A 281 5.21 -8.48 -41.07
C ARG A 281 6.62 -9.06 -40.92
N ILE A 282 6.82 -9.87 -39.88
CA ILE A 282 8.02 -10.67 -39.58
C ILE A 282 7.62 -12.00 -38.92
#